data_AF-A0A3D3QBC2-F1
#
_entry.id   AF-A0A3D3QBC2-F1
#
_cell.length_a   1.000
_cell.length_b   1.000
_cell.length_c   1.000
_cell.angle_alpha   90.00
_cell.angle_beta   90.00
_cell.angle_gamma   90.00
#
_symmetry.space_group_name_H-M   'P 1'
#
loop_
_entity.id
_entity.type
_entity.pdbx_description
1 polymer ?
#
loop_
_entity_poly.entity_id
_entity_poly.type
_entity_poly.pdbx_seq_one_letter_code
_entity_poly.pdbx_strand_id
1 'polypeptide(L)'
;MQLYSGATVNFLADATRNLIADKLATAFHEHFRYQPSQSEQRSWQNSLRAMADVVGLADLTDHGIAVELRLPLTSRRLDCMITGHVRGPLRSRSRPHVQESPARSRDASSNSAPSAGRCCCHGRPGQGEEGEDDQGNLRHLPPSPGR
;
A
#
# COMPACT_ATOMS: atom_id res chain seq x y z
N MET A 1 -11.59 20.98 11.63
CA MET A 1 -10.69 21.06 10.46
C MET A 1 -10.73 19.71 9.78
N GLN A 2 -11.16 19.72 8.53
CA GLN A 2 -11.13 18.56 7.63
C GLN A 2 -10.77 19.13 6.27
N LEU A 3 -9.62 18.75 5.71
CA LEU A 3 -9.11 19.38 4.50
C LEU A 3 -9.59 18.69 3.22
N TYR A 4 -9.96 17.40 3.30
CA TYR A 4 -10.52 16.66 2.18
C TYR A 4 -11.63 15.74 2.65
N SER A 5 -12.66 15.60 1.81
CA SER A 5 -13.75 14.64 1.96
C SER A 5 -14.18 14.17 0.58
N GLY A 6 -14.35 12.87 0.38
CA GLY A 6 -14.84 12.38 -0.90
C GLY A 6 -15.02 10.87 -0.94
N ALA A 7 -15.36 10.38 -2.13
CA ALA A 7 -15.28 8.96 -2.41
C ALA A 7 -13.81 8.54 -2.61
N THR A 8 -13.47 7.33 -2.18
CA THR A 8 -12.15 6.71 -2.37
C THR A 8 -11.70 6.70 -3.83
N VAL A 9 -12.60 6.50 -4.79
CA VAL A 9 -12.28 6.60 -6.23
C VAL A 9 -11.79 7.98 -6.66
N ASN A 10 -12.34 9.06 -6.09
CA ASN A 10 -11.91 10.42 -6.37
C ASN A 10 -10.56 10.69 -5.72
N PHE A 11 -10.36 10.21 -4.49
CA PHE A 11 -9.09 10.29 -3.79
C PHE A 11 -7.97 9.59 -4.55
N LEU A 12 -8.20 8.37 -5.05
CA LEU A 12 -7.26 7.63 -5.88
C LEU A 12 -6.86 8.43 -7.13
N ALA A 13 -7.84 9.00 -7.84
CA ALA A 13 -7.59 9.81 -9.03
C ALA A 13 -6.78 11.08 -8.69
N ASP A 14 -7.13 11.77 -7.60
CA ASP A 14 -6.46 12.98 -7.16
C ASP A 14 -5.02 12.71 -6.69
N ALA A 15 -4.81 11.62 -5.96
CA ALA A 15 -3.49 11.23 -5.46
C ALA A 15 -2.56 10.79 -6.59
N THR A 16 -3.07 9.99 -7.54
CA THR A 16 -2.30 9.51 -8.70
C THR A 16 -1.88 10.64 -9.64
N ARG A 17 -2.73 11.68 -9.77
CA ARG A 17 -2.45 12.87 -10.58
C ARG A 17 -1.66 13.95 -9.84
N ASN A 18 -1.27 13.70 -8.59
CA ASN A 18 -0.56 14.66 -7.73
C ASN A 18 -1.33 15.96 -7.49
N LEU A 19 -2.66 15.88 -7.49
CA LEU A 19 -3.56 17.01 -7.23
C LEU A 19 -4.00 17.08 -5.77
N ILE A 20 -3.84 15.99 -5.02
CA ILE A 20 -4.35 15.90 -3.65
C ILE A 20 -3.70 16.94 -2.73
N ALA A 21 -2.39 17.18 -2.85
CA ALA A 21 -1.68 18.16 -2.03
C ALA A 21 -2.16 19.60 -2.31
N ASP A 22 -2.41 19.94 -3.57
CA ASP A 22 -2.92 21.27 -3.96
C ASP A 22 -4.35 21.50 -3.46
N LYS A 23 -5.19 20.46 -3.50
CA LYS A 23 -6.54 20.50 -2.92
C LYS A 23 -6.49 20.73 -1.41
N LEU A 24 -5.61 20.01 -0.70
CA LEU A 24 -5.38 20.22 0.73
C LEU A 24 -4.86 21.62 1.01
N ALA A 25 -3.93 22.14 0.22
CA ALA A 25 -3.39 23.48 0.38
C ALA A 25 -4.45 24.57 0.19
N THR A 26 -5.34 24.39 -0.79
CA THR A 26 -6.47 25.29 -1.03
C THR A 26 -7.43 25.27 0.17
N ALA A 27 -7.85 24.08 0.62
CA ALA A 27 -8.73 23.93 1.77
C ALA A 27 -8.09 24.46 3.08
N PHE A 28 -6.78 24.26 3.24
CA PHE A 28 -6.00 24.78 4.35
C PHE A 28 -6.02 26.31 4.35
N HIS A 29 -5.74 26.92 3.20
CA HIS A 29 -5.78 28.37 3.05
C HIS A 29 -7.18 28.94 3.30
N GLU A 30 -8.24 28.26 2.87
CA GLU A 30 -9.62 28.66 3.17
C GLU A 30 -9.92 28.65 4.67
N HIS A 31 -9.41 27.65 5.40
CA HIS A 31 -9.60 27.53 6.86
C HIS A 31 -8.78 28.55 7.66
N PHE A 32 -7.51 28.73 7.29
CA PHE A 32 -6.54 29.46 8.13
C PHE A 32 -6.12 30.82 7.60
N ARG A 33 -6.45 31.14 6.34
CA ARG A 33 -6.10 32.40 5.64
C ARG A 33 -4.60 32.62 5.46
N TYR A 34 -3.80 31.56 5.51
CA TYR A 34 -2.39 31.56 5.12
C TYR A 34 -2.03 30.24 4.41
N GLN A 35 -0.91 30.23 3.68
CA GLN A 35 -0.45 29.08 2.92
C GLN A 35 0.28 28.07 3.81
N PRO A 36 0.08 26.75 3.62
CA PRO A 36 0.88 25.76 4.31
C PRO A 36 2.33 25.79 3.80
N SER A 37 3.27 25.34 4.63
CA SER A 37 4.69 25.29 4.24
C SER A 37 4.91 24.32 3.07
N GLN A 38 5.96 24.55 2.27
CA GLN A 38 6.30 23.63 1.18
C GLN A 38 6.68 22.22 1.68
N SER A 39 7.23 22.10 2.89
CA SER A 39 7.48 20.80 3.51
C SER A 39 6.18 20.10 3.89
N GLU A 40 5.17 20.83 4.35
CA GLU A 40 3.83 20.28 4.64
C GLU A 40 3.18 19.72 3.38
N GLN A 41 3.16 20.52 2.30
CA GLN A 41 2.58 20.09 1.02
C GLN A 41 3.29 18.84 0.46
N ARG A 42 4.64 18.80 0.53
CA ARG A 42 5.42 17.61 0.15
C ARG A 42 5.12 16.41 1.04
N SER A 43 4.95 16.63 2.34
CA SER A 43 4.56 15.57 3.29
C SER A 43 3.23 14.95 2.91
N TRP A 44 2.21 15.78 2.64
CA TRP A 44 0.91 15.31 2.15
C TRP A 44 1.04 14.57 0.81
N GLN A 45 1.78 15.13 -0.15
CA GLN A 45 1.94 14.51 -1.47
C GLN A 45 2.54 13.11 -1.39
N ASN A 46 3.53 12.90 -0.52
CA ASN A 46 4.21 11.63 -0.35
C ASN A 46 3.35 10.62 0.41
N SER A 47 2.83 11.01 1.58
CA SER A 47 2.05 10.10 2.44
C SER A 47 0.71 9.71 1.82
N LEU A 48 0.03 10.64 1.14
CA LEU A 48 -1.26 10.37 0.52
C LEU A 48 -1.14 9.56 -0.76
N ARG A 49 0.00 9.63 -1.47
CA ARG A 49 0.27 8.69 -2.56
C ARG A 49 0.44 7.27 -2.04
N ALA A 50 1.23 7.08 -0.98
CA ALA A 50 1.38 5.78 -0.34
C ALA A 50 0.03 5.24 0.20
N MET A 51 -0.81 6.11 0.76
CA MET A 51 -2.16 5.73 1.15
C MET A 51 -3.05 5.36 -0.03
N ALA A 52 -2.94 6.04 -1.17
CA ALA A 52 -3.67 5.69 -2.39
C ALA A 52 -3.26 4.30 -2.90
N ASP A 53 -1.98 3.93 -2.82
CA ASP A 53 -1.51 2.59 -3.17
C ASP A 53 -2.17 1.52 -2.29
N VAL A 54 -2.26 1.75 -0.98
CA VAL A 54 -2.94 0.84 -0.03
C VAL A 54 -4.43 0.73 -0.34
N VAL A 55 -5.11 1.86 -0.57
CA VAL A 55 -6.55 1.90 -0.90
C VAL A 55 -6.82 1.16 -2.21
N GLY A 56 -5.96 1.35 -3.21
CA GLY A 56 -6.06 0.67 -4.51
C GLY A 56 -5.80 -0.83 -4.41
N LEU A 57 -4.77 -1.24 -3.66
CA LEU A 57 -4.46 -2.65 -3.43
C LEU A 57 -5.60 -3.37 -2.69
N ALA A 58 -6.26 -2.69 -1.77
CA ALA A 58 -7.37 -3.23 -0.99
C ALA A 58 -8.73 -3.18 -1.74
N ASP A 59 -8.76 -2.69 -2.99
CA ASP A 59 -9.97 -2.52 -3.82
C ASP A 59 -11.11 -1.79 -3.09
N LEU A 60 -10.76 -0.77 -2.30
CA LEU A 60 -11.72 0.00 -1.53
C LEU A 60 -12.37 1.06 -2.42
N THR A 61 -13.28 0.63 -3.30
CA THR A 61 -13.90 1.50 -4.34
C THR A 61 -15.26 2.07 -3.94
N ASP A 62 -15.98 1.45 -3.00
CA ASP A 62 -17.29 1.90 -2.49
C ASP A 62 -17.21 2.43 -1.05
N HIS A 63 -16.29 3.35 -0.82
CA HIS A 63 -16.00 3.89 0.52
C HIS A 63 -15.86 5.41 0.50
N GLY A 64 -16.19 6.05 1.61
CA GLY A 64 -15.82 7.43 1.86
C GLY A 64 -14.40 7.53 2.42
N ILE A 65 -13.76 8.67 2.20
CA ILE A 65 -12.45 8.99 2.78
C ILE A 65 -12.41 10.45 3.21
N ALA A 66 -11.88 10.69 4.40
CA ALA A 66 -11.58 12.00 4.94
C ALA A 66 -10.09 12.08 5.26
N VAL A 67 -9.45 13.20 4.89
CA VAL A 67 -8.03 13.43 5.14
C VAL A 67 -7.88 14.67 6.01
N GLU A 68 -6.91 14.59 6.93
CA GLU A 68 -6.56 15.66 7.84
C GLU A 68 -7.73 16.12 8.71
N LEU A 69 -8.30 15.15 9.44
CA LEU A 69 -9.47 15.32 10.29
C LEU A 69 -9.06 15.61 11.73
N ARG A 70 -9.33 16.83 12.20
CA ARG A 70 -9.23 17.18 13.62
C ARG A 70 -10.46 16.71 14.38
N LEU A 71 -10.26 15.94 15.43
CA LEU A 71 -11.36 15.41 16.24
C LEU A 71 -12.02 16.51 17.07
N PRO A 72 -13.37 16.54 17.16
CA PRO A 72 -14.07 17.45 18.05
C PRO A 72 -13.62 17.30 19.50
N LEU A 73 -13.61 18.40 20.25
CA LEU A 73 -13.34 18.42 21.69
C LEU A 73 -11.94 17.91 22.09
N THR A 74 -11.03 17.68 21.13
CA THR A 74 -9.64 17.29 21.40
C THR A 74 -8.66 18.03 20.48
N SER A 75 -7.39 18.06 20.85
CA SER A 75 -6.32 18.56 19.98
C SER A 75 -5.77 17.50 19.01
N ARG A 76 -6.31 16.27 19.03
CA ARG A 76 -5.84 15.15 18.21
C ARG A 76 -6.30 15.25 16.76
N ARG A 77 -5.51 14.68 15.85
CA ARG A 77 -5.76 14.63 14.41
C ARG A 77 -5.68 13.19 13.92
N LEU A 78 -6.51 12.87 12.93
CA LEU A 78 -6.41 11.68 12.12
C LEU A 78 -5.93 12.11 10.73
N ASP A 79 -4.86 11.51 10.25
CA ASP A 79 -4.32 11.83 8.92
C ASP A 79 -5.27 11.32 7.83
N CYS A 80 -5.83 10.13 8.02
CA CYS A 80 -6.78 9.53 7.09
C CYS A 80 -7.84 8.72 7.83
N MET A 81 -9.10 8.83 7.40
CA MET A 81 -10.23 8.04 7.90
C MET A 81 -11.02 7.50 6.71
N ILE A 82 -11.20 6.19 6.66
CA ILE A 82 -12.04 5.51 5.66
C ILE A 82 -13.39 5.19 6.31
N THR A 83 -14.47 5.42 5.57
CA THR A 83 -15.83 5.15 6.02
C THR A 83 -16.55 4.23 5.04
N GLY A 84 -17.50 3.44 5.54
CA GLY A 84 -18.41 2.71 4.67
C GLY A 84 -19.35 3.66 3.93
N HIS A 85 -19.83 3.25 2.77
CA HIS A 85 -20.88 3.98 2.07
C HIS A 85 -22.23 3.78 2.77
N VAL A 86 -22.91 4.86 3.16
CA VAL A 86 -24.33 4.80 3.55
C VAL A 86 -25.14 4.61 2.28
N ARG A 87 -25.36 3.36 1.87
CA ARG A 87 -26.54 3.05 1.07
C ARG A 87 -27.75 3.29 1.98
N GLY A 88 -28.68 4.15 1.56
CA GLY A 88 -29.96 4.32 2.24
C GLY A 88 -30.68 2.98 2.49
N PRO A 89 -31.78 3.02 3.25
CA PRO A 89 -31.95 2.35 4.54
C PRO A 89 -31.36 0.94 4.59
N LEU A 90 -30.72 0.60 5.72
CA LEU A 90 -30.12 -0.71 6.04
C LEU A 90 -30.78 -1.85 5.26
N ARG A 91 -30.24 -2.17 4.07
CA ARG A 91 -30.54 -3.45 3.46
C ARG A 91 -29.89 -4.45 4.38
N SER A 92 -30.70 -5.28 5.01
CA SER A 92 -30.25 -6.46 5.72
C SER A 92 -29.26 -7.17 4.80
N ARG A 93 -27.96 -7.02 5.09
CA ARG A 93 -26.95 -7.85 4.46
C ARG A 93 -27.24 -9.25 4.98
N SER A 94 -27.97 -10.04 4.21
CA SER A 94 -27.95 -11.50 4.36
C SER A 94 -26.48 -11.87 4.35
N ARG A 95 -25.97 -12.30 5.51
CA ARG A 95 -24.58 -12.73 5.68
C ARG A 95 -24.30 -13.72 4.54
N PRO A 96 -23.21 -13.60 3.77
CA PRO A 96 -22.82 -14.67 2.88
C PRO A 96 -22.64 -15.92 3.75
N HIS A 97 -23.44 -16.94 3.45
CA HIS A 97 -23.33 -18.24 4.10
C HIS A 97 -21.96 -18.79 3.73
N VAL A 98 -21.01 -18.66 4.66
CA VAL A 98 -19.79 -19.46 4.63
C VAL A 98 -20.26 -20.90 4.77
N GLN A 99 -20.27 -21.66 3.67
CA GLN A 99 -20.34 -23.11 3.75
C GLN A 99 -19.04 -23.56 4.40
N GLU A 100 -19.11 -23.92 5.68
CA GLU A 100 -18.08 -24.74 6.28
C GLU A 100 -17.98 -26.03 5.47
N SER A 101 -16.80 -26.25 4.88
CA SER A 101 -16.48 -27.52 4.24
C SER A 101 -16.56 -28.63 5.29
N PRO A 102 -17.26 -29.75 5.04
CA PRO A 102 -17.29 -30.83 6.00
C PRO A 102 -15.88 -31.41 6.15
N ALA A 103 -15.49 -31.61 7.40
CA ALA A 103 -14.23 -32.23 7.78
C ALA A 103 -14.04 -33.54 6.99
N ARG A 104 -12.90 -33.66 6.30
CA ARG A 104 -12.46 -34.91 5.68
C ARG A 104 -12.49 -36.02 6.73
N SER A 105 -13.34 -37.02 6.52
CA SER A 105 -13.25 -38.29 7.22
C SER A 105 -11.89 -38.92 6.90
N ARG A 106 -11.12 -39.18 7.94
CA ARG A 106 -9.94 -40.04 7.87
C ARG A 106 -10.43 -41.47 8.03
N ASP A 107 -10.68 -42.14 6.90
CA ASP A 107 -10.69 -43.59 6.89
C ASP A 107 -9.36 -44.09 6.34
N ALA A 108 -8.62 -44.69 7.25
CA ALA A 108 -7.40 -45.43 6.98
C ALA A 108 -7.76 -46.82 6.44
N SER A 109 -7.15 -47.21 5.33
CA SER A 109 -6.44 -48.50 5.16
C SER A 109 -6.23 -48.83 3.70
N SER A 110 -4.96 -48.89 3.25
CA SER A 110 -4.27 -50.14 2.91
C SER A 110 -3.14 -49.93 1.90
N ASN A 111 -1.97 -50.43 2.32
CA ASN A 111 -0.73 -50.74 1.62
C ASN A 111 -0.67 -50.65 0.08
N SER A 112 0.41 -50.02 -0.41
CA SER A 112 1.40 -50.67 -1.28
C SER A 112 2.74 -49.91 -1.24
N ALA A 113 3.82 -50.68 -1.14
CA ALA A 113 5.21 -50.28 -0.90
C ALA A 113 5.90 -49.68 -2.16
N PRO A 114 7.15 -49.19 -2.07
CA PRO A 114 7.67 -48.12 -2.92
C PRO A 114 8.33 -48.62 -4.22
N SER A 115 8.20 -47.83 -5.29
CA SER A 115 9.08 -47.94 -6.47
C SER A 115 10.00 -46.73 -6.52
N ALA A 116 11.29 -47.01 -6.43
CA ALA A 116 12.41 -46.10 -6.62
C ALA A 116 12.30 -45.33 -7.95
N GLY A 117 12.66 -44.05 -7.92
CA GLY A 117 12.56 -43.19 -9.11
C GLY A 117 13.34 -41.88 -9.00
N ARG A 118 14.65 -42.00 -8.78
CA ARG A 118 15.71 -41.06 -9.19
C ARG A 118 15.51 -39.57 -8.90
N CYS A 119 16.16 -39.16 -7.81
CA CYS A 119 16.73 -37.83 -7.64
C CYS A 119 17.81 -37.60 -8.71
N CYS A 120 17.59 -36.64 -9.62
CA CYS A 120 18.64 -36.11 -10.49
C CYS A 120 19.05 -34.72 -9.99
N CYS A 121 19.86 -34.71 -8.94
CA CYS A 121 20.75 -33.60 -8.64
C CYS A 121 21.96 -33.68 -9.59
N HIS A 122 21.95 -32.85 -10.62
CA HIS A 122 23.14 -32.43 -11.38
C HIS A 122 23.12 -30.90 -11.28
N GLY A 123 24.14 -30.16 -10.88
CA GLY A 123 25.56 -30.40 -10.83
C GLY A 123 26.20 -29.05 -11.18
N ARG A 124 26.73 -28.32 -10.19
CA ARG A 124 27.76 -27.30 -10.43
C ARG A 124 29.11 -28.05 -10.42
N PRO A 125 30.03 -27.77 -11.34
CA PRO A 125 30.95 -26.61 -11.24
C PRO A 125 31.17 -25.97 -12.64
N GLY A 126 31.79 -24.82 -12.87
CA GLY A 126 32.64 -23.88 -12.15
C GLY A 126 33.35 -23.02 -13.22
N GLN A 127 33.98 -21.91 -12.79
CA GLN A 127 34.96 -21.10 -13.57
C GLN A 127 34.33 -20.27 -14.71
N GLY A 128 34.67 -19.01 -15.00
CA GLY A 128 35.65 -18.05 -14.52
C GLY A 128 35.51 -16.78 -15.39
N GLU A 129 36.13 -15.68 -14.93
CA GLU A 129 36.74 -14.61 -15.75
C GLU A 129 35.80 -13.73 -16.61
N GLU A 130 35.56 -12.46 -16.25
CA GLU A 130 36.38 -11.24 -16.46
C GLU A 130 36.14 -10.53 -17.81
N GLY A 131 35.99 -9.19 -17.74
CA GLY A 131 35.97 -8.21 -18.84
C GLY A 131 34.59 -8.06 -19.52
N GLU A 132 34.06 -6.88 -19.86
CA GLU A 132 34.68 -5.57 -20.09
C GLU A 132 33.52 -4.55 -20.26
N ASP A 133 33.58 -3.36 -19.66
CA ASP A 133 32.66 -2.27 -19.93
C ASP A 133 33.31 -1.18 -20.80
N ASP A 134 32.52 -0.72 -21.76
CA ASP A 134 32.86 0.04 -22.99
C ASP A 134 33.34 1.49 -22.75
N GLN A 135 33.97 1.78 -21.60
CA GLN A 135 34.35 3.16 -21.22
C GLN A 135 35.72 3.29 -20.52
N GLY A 136 36.59 2.28 -20.58
CA GLY A 136 38.05 2.44 -20.51
C GLY A 136 38.61 3.42 -19.45
N ASN A 137 38.09 3.43 -18.22
CA ASN A 137 38.60 4.34 -17.18
C ASN A 137 38.69 3.67 -15.79
N LEU A 138 39.92 3.45 -15.33
CA LEU A 138 40.23 3.03 -13.97
C LEU A 138 39.90 4.15 -12.98
N ARG A 139 38.85 3.97 -12.16
CA ARG A 139 38.65 4.81 -10.97
C ARG A 139 39.27 4.14 -9.75
N HIS A 140 40.44 4.63 -9.35
CA HIS A 140 40.97 4.43 -8.01
C HIS A 140 40.03 5.07 -6.98
N LEU A 141 39.34 4.23 -6.20
CA LEU A 141 38.63 4.65 -5.00
C LEU A 141 39.64 4.95 -3.88
N PRO A 142 39.58 6.11 -3.21
CA PRO A 142 40.38 6.37 -2.01
C PRO A 142 39.86 5.53 -0.83
N PRO A 143 40.75 4.99 0.03
CA PRO A 143 40.33 4.23 1.21
C PRO A 143 39.65 5.13 2.26
N SER A 144 38.56 4.61 2.83
CA SER A 144 37.80 5.23 3.92
C SER A 144 38.67 5.42 5.18
N PRO A 145 38.58 6.55 5.90
CA PRO A 145 39.21 6.68 7.20
C PRO A 145 38.47 5.82 8.24
N GLY A 146 39.22 4.97 8.94
CA GLY A 146 38.73 4.13 10.03
C GLY A 146 38.91 4.76 11.40
N ARG A 147 37.95 4.41 12.27
CA ARG A 147 37.79 4.67 13.72
C ARG A 147 37.31 6.06 14.15
#